data_AF-A0AAN8CS17-F1
#
_entry.id   AF-A0AAN8CS17-F1
#
_cell.length_a   1.000
_cell.length_b   1.000
_cell.length_c   1.000
_cell.angle_alpha   90.00
_cell.angle_beta   90.00
_cell.angle_gamma   90.00
#
_symmetry.space_group_name_H-M   'P 1'
#
loop_
_entity.id
_entity.type
_entity.pdbx_description
1 polymer ?
#
loop_
_entity_poly.entity_id
_entity_poly.type
_entity_poly.pdbx_seq_one_letter_code
_entity_poly.pdbx_strand_id
1 'polypeptide(L)'
;MPKPSFSMSHLDSSSGAGLSLGGYFCPQCQAKYTELPVECKVCGLTLVSAPHLARSFHHLFPLAAFTEGPVDGLQDDRVCQACQGELKDKTAFTCPSCRSVFCVECDLFIHDSLHCCPCCLHSQSPT
;
A
#
# COMPACT_ATOMS: atom_id res chain seq x y z
N MET A 1 -22.28 22.47 -4.69
CA MET A 1 -22.23 22.21 -6.14
C MET A 1 -20.81 22.48 -6.64
N PRO A 2 -20.11 21.50 -7.24
CA PRO A 2 -18.80 21.74 -7.85
C PRO A 2 -18.96 22.69 -9.06
N LYS A 3 -18.16 23.76 -9.13
CA LYS A 3 -18.14 24.65 -10.29
C LYS A 3 -17.44 23.93 -11.46
N PRO A 4 -17.99 23.94 -12.68
CA PRO A 4 -17.29 23.43 -13.86
C PRO A 4 -16.03 24.26 -14.08
N SER A 5 -14.91 23.58 -14.37
CA SER A 5 -13.62 24.23 -14.62
C SER A 5 -12.84 23.46 -15.67
N PHE A 6 -12.09 24.19 -16.48
CA PHE A 6 -11.26 23.64 -17.55
C PHE A 6 -10.09 22.86 -16.98
N SER A 7 -9.77 21.74 -17.62
CA SER A 7 -8.61 20.93 -17.29
C SER A 7 -7.39 21.37 -18.09
N MET A 8 -6.22 21.34 -17.47
CA MET A 8 -4.95 21.72 -18.08
C MET A 8 -4.23 20.54 -18.78
N SER A 9 -4.84 19.35 -18.83
CA SER A 9 -4.24 18.13 -19.41
C SER A 9 -4.07 18.17 -20.93
N HIS A 10 -4.87 18.97 -21.65
CA HIS A 10 -5.00 18.91 -23.12
C HIS A 10 -4.70 20.24 -23.84
N LEU A 11 -3.83 21.08 -23.30
CA LEU A 11 -3.51 22.36 -23.95
C LEU A 11 -2.80 22.23 -25.31
N ASP A 12 -2.20 21.07 -25.63
CA ASP A 12 -1.38 20.87 -26.84
C ASP A 12 -2.07 20.05 -27.96
N SER A 13 -3.19 19.40 -27.67
CA SER A 13 -3.90 18.57 -28.65
C SER A 13 -5.11 19.32 -29.21
N SER A 14 -5.27 19.32 -30.54
CA SER A 14 -6.42 19.86 -31.31
C SER A 14 -7.79 19.19 -31.01
N SER A 15 -7.94 18.59 -29.83
CA SER A 15 -9.14 17.96 -29.29
C SER A 15 -9.61 18.78 -28.08
N GLY A 16 -10.75 19.44 -28.22
CA GLY A 16 -11.21 20.55 -27.40
C GLY A 16 -11.17 20.37 -25.88
N ALA A 17 -11.08 21.51 -25.20
CA ALA A 17 -11.12 21.64 -23.75
C ALA A 17 -12.38 20.97 -23.16
N GLY A 18 -12.25 19.73 -22.69
CA GLY A 18 -13.33 19.00 -22.06
C GLY A 18 -13.70 19.62 -20.71
N LEU A 19 -14.97 20.00 -20.55
CA LEU A 19 -15.53 20.36 -19.24
C LEU A 19 -15.65 19.08 -18.41
N SER A 20 -14.79 18.92 -17.40
CA SER A 20 -14.91 17.81 -16.46
C SER A 20 -15.56 18.30 -15.15
N LEU A 21 -16.48 17.50 -14.59
CA LEU A 21 -17.07 17.79 -13.27
C LEU A 21 -16.11 17.43 -12.12
N GLY A 22 -15.18 16.51 -12.36
CA GLY A 22 -14.14 16.07 -11.42
C GLY A 22 -12.72 16.30 -11.94
N GLY A 23 -11.74 16.14 -11.06
CA GLY A 23 -10.33 16.28 -11.37
C GLY A 23 -9.47 16.43 -10.11
N TYR A 24 -8.17 16.49 -10.31
CA TYR A 24 -7.16 16.68 -9.27
C TYR A 24 -6.67 18.12 -9.34
N PHE A 25 -6.51 18.76 -8.18
CA PHE A 25 -5.98 20.11 -8.08
C PHE A 25 -4.52 20.07 -7.67
N CYS A 26 -3.68 20.84 -8.36
CA CYS A 26 -2.32 21.09 -7.92
C CYS A 26 -2.36 21.83 -6.57
N PRO A 27 -1.72 21.31 -5.51
CA PRO A 27 -1.76 21.96 -4.20
C PRO A 27 -1.03 23.31 -4.18
N GLN A 28 -0.08 23.54 -5.09
CA GLN A 28 0.74 24.75 -5.13
C GLN A 28 0.09 25.90 -5.91
N CYS A 29 -0.49 25.64 -7.09
CA CYS A 29 -1.04 26.68 -7.97
C CYS A 29 -2.54 26.54 -8.26
N GLN A 30 -3.20 25.51 -7.70
CA GLN A 30 -4.63 25.23 -7.89
C GLN A 30 -5.05 24.94 -9.35
N ALA A 31 -4.11 24.66 -10.24
CA ALA A 31 -4.40 24.18 -11.59
C ALA A 31 -5.10 22.80 -11.53
N LYS A 32 -6.12 22.60 -12.36
CA LYS A 32 -6.90 21.36 -12.43
C LYS A 32 -6.41 20.43 -13.52
N TYR A 33 -6.36 19.14 -13.20
CA TYR A 33 -6.00 18.06 -14.10
C TYR A 33 -7.07 16.96 -14.07
N THR A 34 -7.31 16.30 -15.19
CA THR A 34 -8.29 15.20 -15.29
C THR A 34 -7.70 13.85 -14.91
N GLU A 35 -6.38 13.72 -14.95
CA GLU A 35 -5.66 12.47 -14.71
C GLU A 35 -4.36 12.70 -13.92
N LEU A 36 -3.88 11.63 -13.30
CA LEU A 36 -2.57 11.54 -12.63
C LEU A 36 -1.94 10.21 -13.07
N PRO A 37 -0.61 10.10 -13.19
CA PRO A 37 0.41 11.10 -12.82
C PRO A 37 0.68 12.14 -13.92
N VAL A 38 0.90 13.40 -13.53
CA VAL A 38 1.22 14.51 -14.47
C VAL A 38 2.20 15.50 -13.85
N GLU A 39 2.99 16.18 -14.67
CA GLU A 39 3.74 17.36 -14.23
C GLU A 39 2.89 18.62 -14.41
N CYS A 40 2.78 19.44 -13.36
CA CYS A 40 2.00 20.65 -13.40
C CYS A 40 2.60 21.69 -14.35
N LYS A 41 1.94 21.96 -15.48
CA LYS A 41 2.38 22.95 -16.48
C LYS A 41 2.45 24.41 -16.00
N VAL A 42 1.91 24.72 -14.82
CA VAL A 42 1.94 26.07 -14.25
C VAL A 42 3.14 26.27 -13.30
N CYS A 43 3.47 25.26 -12.48
CA CYS A 43 4.48 25.40 -11.44
C CYS A 43 5.57 24.31 -11.44
N GLY A 44 5.52 23.34 -12.36
CA GLY A 44 6.47 22.23 -12.49
C GLY A 44 6.30 21.11 -11.46
N LEU A 45 5.40 21.24 -10.49
CA LEU A 45 5.20 20.21 -9.46
C LEU A 45 4.65 18.91 -10.05
N THR A 46 5.31 17.78 -9.80
CA THR A 46 4.80 16.45 -10.17
C THR A 46 3.61 16.07 -9.28
N LEU A 47 2.48 15.83 -9.91
CA LEU A 47 1.26 15.38 -9.27
C LEU A 47 1.12 13.87 -9.46
N VAL A 48 1.01 13.16 -8.36
CA VAL A 48 0.89 11.70 -8.28
C VAL A 48 -0.21 11.38 -7.29
N SER A 49 -0.98 10.32 -7.55
CA SER A 49 -2.03 9.94 -6.61
C SER A 49 -1.39 9.21 -5.42
N ALA A 50 -1.81 9.56 -4.21
CA ALA A 50 -1.38 8.85 -3.00
C ALA A 50 -1.69 7.34 -3.08
N PRO A 51 -2.83 6.86 -3.63
CA PRO A 51 -3.07 5.42 -3.80
C PRO A 51 -2.13 4.72 -4.79
N HIS A 52 -1.77 5.37 -5.90
CA HIS A 52 -0.82 4.79 -6.85
C HIS A 52 0.58 4.72 -6.24
N LEU A 53 1.00 5.75 -5.50
CA LEU A 53 2.23 5.71 -4.71
C LEU A 53 2.18 4.62 -3.63
N ALA A 54 1.09 4.53 -2.87
CA ALA A 54 0.86 3.50 -1.85
C ALA A 54 1.07 2.09 -2.40
N ARG A 55 0.50 1.80 -3.57
CA ARG A 55 0.69 0.51 -4.24
C ARG A 55 2.14 0.31 -4.69
N SER A 56 2.78 1.34 -5.23
CA SER A 56 4.19 1.26 -5.64
C SER A 56 5.14 1.11 -4.45
N PHE A 57 4.78 1.57 -3.24
CA PHE A 57 5.62 1.47 -2.05
C PHE A 57 5.95 0.03 -1.65
N HIS A 58 5.08 -0.95 -1.95
CA HIS A 58 5.38 -2.37 -1.66
C HIS A 58 6.63 -2.87 -2.41
N HIS A 59 6.96 -2.29 -3.57
CA HIS A 59 8.19 -2.61 -4.30
C HIS A 59 9.39 -1.77 -3.87
N LEU A 60 9.14 -0.58 -3.31
CA LEU A 60 10.20 0.32 -2.83
C LEU A 60 10.69 -0.07 -1.42
N PHE A 61 9.83 -0.69 -0.61
CA PHE A 61 10.13 -1.14 0.74
C PHE A 61 9.55 -2.54 0.97
N PRO A 62 10.23 -3.59 0.47
CA PRO A 62 9.75 -4.96 0.64
C PRO A 62 9.65 -5.32 2.12
N LEU A 63 8.62 -6.09 2.47
CA LEU A 63 8.45 -6.63 3.81
C LEU A 63 9.66 -7.49 4.19
N ALA A 64 10.17 -7.31 5.40
CA ALA A 64 11.26 -8.13 5.91
C ALA A 64 10.83 -9.59 6.01
N ALA A 65 11.64 -10.49 5.48
CA ALA A 65 11.43 -11.94 5.57
C ALA A 65 11.21 -12.36 7.03
N PHE A 66 10.25 -13.25 7.25
CA PHE A 66 10.01 -13.81 8.58
C PHE A 66 11.10 -14.80 8.95
N THR A 67 11.40 -14.89 10.24
CA THR A 67 12.40 -15.82 10.75
C THR A 67 11.80 -17.21 10.86
N GLU A 68 12.36 -18.16 10.12
CA GLU A 68 12.01 -19.58 10.21
C GLU A 68 12.57 -20.20 11.49
N GLY A 69 11.75 -20.96 12.22
CA GLY A 69 12.16 -21.66 13.44
C GLY A 69 11.30 -22.90 13.74
N PRO A 70 11.77 -23.81 14.61
CA PRO A 70 11.06 -25.03 14.95
C PRO A 70 9.82 -24.77 15.83
N VAL A 71 8.72 -25.48 15.56
CA VAL A 71 7.46 -25.36 16.34
C VAL A 71 7.60 -25.90 17.75
N ASP A 72 8.49 -26.86 17.99
CA ASP A 72 8.69 -27.48 19.32
C ASP A 72 9.18 -26.49 20.40
N GLY A 73 9.70 -25.32 20.01
CA GLY A 73 10.10 -24.26 20.92
C GLY A 73 8.96 -23.34 21.38
N LEU A 74 7.77 -23.43 20.78
CA LEU A 74 6.62 -22.60 21.16
C LEU A 74 5.91 -23.22 22.36
N GLN A 75 5.94 -22.51 23.49
CA GLN A 75 5.31 -22.92 24.75
C GLN A 75 3.79 -22.63 24.78
N ASP A 76 3.30 -21.76 23.89
CA ASP A 76 1.91 -21.30 23.85
C ASP A 76 1.25 -21.76 22.53
N ASP A 77 -0.05 -22.07 22.59
CA ASP A 77 -0.90 -22.65 21.55
C ASP A 77 -0.32 -22.61 20.12
N ARG A 78 -0.10 -23.81 19.53
CA ARG A 78 0.43 -24.03 18.17
C ARG A 78 -0.54 -23.53 17.10
N VAL A 79 -0.81 -22.23 17.07
CA VAL A 79 -1.86 -21.62 16.25
C VAL A 79 -1.26 -20.45 15.48
N CYS A 80 -1.57 -20.39 14.18
CA CYS A 80 -1.16 -19.30 13.31
C CYS A 80 -1.97 -18.03 13.64
N GLN A 81 -1.28 -16.92 13.85
CA GLN A 81 -1.92 -15.64 14.23
C GLN A 81 -2.69 -14.96 13.08
N ALA A 82 -2.53 -15.41 11.83
CA ALA A 82 -3.28 -14.91 10.69
C ALA A 82 -4.55 -15.74 10.41
N CYS A 83 -4.40 -17.05 10.18
CA CYS A 83 -5.53 -17.90 9.82
C CYS A 83 -6.22 -18.60 11.00
N GLN A 84 -5.67 -18.46 12.21
CA GLN A 84 -6.16 -19.12 13.44
C GLN A 84 -6.20 -20.65 13.34
N GLY A 85 -5.49 -21.23 12.37
CA GLY A 85 -5.34 -22.68 12.20
C GLY A 85 -4.15 -23.23 12.98
N GLU A 86 -4.20 -24.53 13.27
CA GLU A 86 -3.11 -25.25 13.94
C GLU A 86 -1.84 -25.30 13.07
N LEU A 87 -0.68 -25.07 13.68
CA LEU A 87 0.65 -25.21 13.08
C LEU A 87 1.00 -26.71 12.99
N LYS A 88 0.66 -27.32 11.85
CA LYS A 88 0.88 -28.74 11.57
C LYS A 88 2.32 -29.07 11.17
N ASP A 89 3.02 -28.11 10.59
CA ASP A 89 4.39 -28.28 10.12
C ASP A 89 5.39 -28.22 11.29
N LYS A 90 6.59 -28.74 11.06
CA LYS A 90 7.69 -28.69 12.04
C LYS A 90 8.31 -27.29 12.16
N THR A 91 8.04 -26.43 11.19
CA THR A 91 8.58 -25.08 11.10
C THR A 91 7.45 -24.06 11.14
N ALA A 92 7.75 -22.92 11.74
CA ALA A 92 6.88 -21.75 11.76
C ALA A 92 7.68 -20.49 11.48
N PHE A 93 6.97 -19.46 11.03
CA PHE A 93 7.54 -18.21 10.56
C PHE A 93 7.19 -17.10 11.54
N THR A 94 8.20 -16.42 12.07
CA THR A 94 8.02 -15.38 13.08
C THR A 94 8.33 -14.01 12.51
N CYS A 95 7.40 -13.08 12.63
CA CYS A 95 7.64 -11.70 12.21
C CYS A 95 8.69 -11.03 13.12
N PRO A 96 9.77 -10.43 12.57
CA PRO A 96 10.83 -9.82 13.38
C PRO A 96 10.35 -8.59 14.18
N SER A 97 9.29 -7.91 13.72
CA SER A 97 8.80 -6.67 14.33
C SER A 97 7.82 -6.93 15.47
N CYS A 98 6.76 -7.70 15.23
CA CYS A 98 5.71 -7.95 16.22
C CYS A 98 5.86 -9.29 16.97
N ARG A 99 6.76 -10.18 16.52
CA ARG A 99 6.99 -11.53 17.06
C ARG A 99 5.78 -12.47 16.99
N SER A 100 4.75 -12.12 16.21
CA SER A 100 3.65 -13.04 15.89
C SER A 100 4.11 -14.19 15.00
N VAL A 101 3.43 -15.33 15.13
CA VAL A 101 3.81 -16.61 14.52
C VAL A 101 2.81 -16.99 13.43
N PHE A 102 3.33 -17.45 12.29
CA PHE A 102 2.56 -17.78 11.10
C PHE A 102 2.92 -19.16 10.55
N CYS A 103 1.95 -19.83 9.93
CA CYS A 103 2.20 -21.02 9.12
C CYS A 103 2.81 -20.65 7.77
N VAL A 104 3.33 -21.65 7.04
CA VAL A 104 3.93 -21.46 5.70
C VAL A 104 2.98 -20.79 4.71
N GLU A 105 1.71 -21.20 4.67
CA GLU A 105 0.72 -20.64 3.75
C GLU A 105 0.46 -19.15 4.03
N CYS A 106 0.43 -18.77 5.31
CA CYS A 106 0.26 -17.38 5.70
C CYS A 106 1.53 -16.56 5.44
N ASP A 107 2.71 -17.13 5.63
CA ASP A 107 3.98 -16.47 5.28
C ASP A 107 4.04 -16.13 3.78
N LEU A 108 3.75 -17.12 2.92
CA LEU A 108 3.68 -16.93 1.47
C LEU A 108 2.64 -15.86 1.08
N PHE A 109 1.42 -15.98 1.63
CA PHE A 109 0.37 -15.01 1.32
C PHE A 109 0.73 -13.59 1.78
N ILE A 110 1.38 -13.45 2.93
CA ILE A 110 1.83 -12.16 3.47
C ILE A 110 2.90 -11.55 2.56
N HIS A 111 3.87 -12.32 2.08
CA HIS A 111 4.97 -11.79 1.27
C HIS A 111 4.60 -11.58 -0.21
N ASP A 112 3.73 -12.42 -0.80
CA ASP A 112 3.39 -12.35 -2.22
C ASP A 112 2.16 -11.48 -2.52
N SER A 113 1.18 -11.46 -1.61
CA SER A 113 -0.10 -10.79 -1.83
C SER A 113 -0.27 -9.55 -0.97
N LEU A 114 -0.14 -9.69 0.36
CA LEU A 114 -0.43 -8.59 1.28
C LEU A 114 0.69 -7.55 1.33
N HIS A 115 1.95 -7.98 1.20
CA HIS A 115 3.16 -7.18 1.38
C HIS A 115 3.21 -6.40 2.71
N CYS A 116 2.43 -6.83 3.70
CA CYS A 116 2.40 -6.25 5.04
C CYS A 116 2.00 -7.31 6.07
N CYS A 117 2.65 -7.27 7.24
CA CYS A 117 2.29 -8.16 8.34
C CYS A 117 0.96 -7.70 8.98
N PRO A 118 -0.10 -8.52 9.00
CA PRO A 118 -1.39 -8.14 9.56
C PRO A 118 -1.29 -7.82 11.05
N CYS A 119 -0.46 -8.54 11.81
CA CYS A 119 -0.31 -8.29 13.25
C CYS A 119 0.37 -6.95 13.54
N CYS A 120 1.37 -6.54 12.76
CA CYS A 120 2.02 -5.23 12.90
C CYS A 120 1.05 -4.07 12.65
N LEU A 121 0.07 -4.27 11.75
CA LEU A 121 -0.95 -3.26 11.47
C LEU A 121 -1.89 -3.06 12.66
N HIS A 122 -2.24 -4.14 13.36
CA HIS A 122 -3.12 -4.08 14.53
C HIS A 122 -2.39 -3.64 15.81
N SER A 123 -1.07 -3.85 15.89
CA SER A 123 -0.28 -3.56 17.10
C SER A 123 0.38 -2.18 17.11
N GLN A 124 -0.02 -1.25 16.24
CA GLN A 124 0.39 0.16 16.37
C GLN A 124 -0.38 0.80 17.54
N SER A 125 0.00 0.44 18.77
CA SER A 125 -0.29 1.28 19.93
C SER A 125 0.55 2.55 19.77
N PRO A 126 -0.05 3.74 19.63
CA PRO A 126 0.71 4.98 19.64
C PRO A 126 1.28 5.14 21.06
N THR A 127 2.60 5.03 21.19
CA THR A 127 3.33 5.64 22.31
C THR A 127 3.46 7.12 22.09
#